data_AF-A0A385SSZ7-F1
#
_entry.id   AF-A0A385SSZ7-F1
#
_cell.length_a   1.000
_cell.length_b   1.000
_cell.length_c   1.000
_cell.angle_alpha   90.00
_cell.angle_beta   90.00
_cell.angle_gamma   90.00
#
_symmetry.space_group_name_H-M   'P 1'
#
loop_
_entity.id
_entity.type
_entity.pdbx_description
1 polymer ?
#
loop_
_entity_poly.entity_id
_entity_poly.type
_entity_poly.pdbx_seq_one_letter_code
_entity_poly.pdbx_strand_id
1 'polypeptide(L)'
;MKRLFTYLALFFSSASLVAQSNSCLKKTKALEIAYQSKSVKLLTDFLEDWHKASIQQLKAPQKKDSLTEIIYSIHRGLFDPFDYTKFGWVEWGNRTWFTGSRFILIQDMIPYATRCDIDIDSLSNHLDYVYTDTVFNFQPDIKFEGVKTLLMLDQYKCVAKNFIQVNTFEKEIEYYEKKNFLDTLLKTTMDRDWSAILTQPTVIGIVLCNNRLAIVDYQIASTGMRSLMKLENGQWTIKESIELWIAD
;
A
#
# COMPACT_ATOMS: atom_id res chain seq x y z
N MET A 1 -19.68 36.63 -18.74
CA MET A 1 -19.11 35.28 -19.02
C MET A 1 -18.26 34.69 -17.90
N LYS A 2 -17.36 35.42 -17.22
CA LYS A 2 -16.53 34.88 -16.12
C LYS A 2 -17.31 34.34 -14.89
N ARG A 3 -18.47 34.93 -14.54
CA ARG A 3 -19.28 34.47 -13.41
C ARG A 3 -20.04 33.15 -13.65
N LEU A 4 -20.35 32.80 -14.91
CA LEU A 4 -21.06 31.54 -15.22
C LEU A 4 -20.14 30.32 -15.07
N PHE A 5 -18.83 30.48 -15.33
CA PHE A 5 -17.83 29.42 -15.19
C PHE A 5 -17.52 29.07 -13.71
N THR A 6 -17.60 30.04 -12.80
CA THR A 6 -17.32 29.81 -11.38
C THR A 6 -18.42 29.01 -10.69
N TYR A 7 -19.70 29.24 -11.05
CA TYR A 7 -20.83 28.46 -10.52
C TYR A 7 -20.88 27.04 -11.09
N LEU A 8 -20.49 26.82 -12.36
CA LEU A 8 -20.36 25.47 -12.91
C LEU A 8 -19.28 24.67 -12.16
N ALA A 9 -18.10 25.25 -11.91
CA ALA A 9 -17.02 24.55 -11.21
C ALA A 9 -17.39 24.12 -9.78
N LEU A 10 -18.21 24.91 -9.07
CA LEU A 10 -18.70 24.59 -7.71
C LEU A 10 -19.84 23.56 -7.70
N PHE A 11 -20.67 23.50 -8.76
CA PHE A 11 -21.71 22.46 -8.89
C PHE A 11 -21.12 21.10 -9.31
N PHE A 12 -20.10 21.10 -10.18
CA PHE A 12 -19.44 19.85 -10.57
C PHE A 12 -18.66 19.20 -9.43
N SER A 13 -18.01 19.99 -8.55
CA SER A 13 -17.26 19.43 -7.41
C SER A 13 -18.17 18.83 -6.33
N SER A 14 -19.33 19.44 -6.07
CA SER A 14 -20.29 18.95 -5.08
C SER A 14 -21.02 17.68 -5.56
N ALA A 15 -21.36 17.59 -6.86
CA ALA A 15 -21.93 16.37 -7.43
C ALA A 15 -20.95 15.19 -7.42
N SER A 16 -19.65 15.42 -7.70
CA SER A 16 -18.64 14.36 -7.63
C SER A 16 -18.42 13.84 -6.21
N LEU A 17 -18.43 14.73 -5.21
CA LEU A 17 -18.31 14.37 -3.79
C LEU A 17 -19.50 13.51 -3.30
N VAL A 18 -20.72 13.89 -3.67
CA VAL A 18 -21.94 13.13 -3.31
C VAL A 18 -21.95 11.76 -4.00
N ALA A 19 -21.56 11.68 -5.28
CA ALA A 19 -21.45 10.41 -6.00
C ALA A 19 -20.40 9.48 -5.39
N GLN A 20 -19.24 10.02 -5.00
CA GLN A 20 -18.17 9.26 -4.36
C GLN A 20 -18.59 8.74 -2.97
N SER A 21 -19.29 9.57 -2.17
CA SER A 21 -19.85 9.18 -0.88
C SER A 21 -20.89 8.04 -1.01
N ASN A 22 -21.81 8.15 -1.97
CA ASN A 22 -22.81 7.11 -2.24
C ASN A 22 -22.17 5.80 -2.73
N SER A 23 -21.13 5.88 -3.57
CA SER A 23 -20.35 4.71 -4.01
C SER A 23 -19.67 4.01 -2.83
N CYS A 24 -19.02 4.76 -1.95
CA CYS A 24 -18.38 4.24 -0.75
C CYS A 24 -19.38 3.49 0.14
N LEU A 25 -20.49 4.13 0.53
CA LEU A 25 -21.50 3.53 1.41
C LEU A 25 -22.08 2.24 0.85
N LYS A 26 -22.39 2.22 -0.46
CA LYS A 26 -22.91 1.01 -1.13
C LYS A 26 -21.90 -0.13 -1.08
N LYS A 27 -20.62 0.15 -1.33
CA LYS A 27 -19.54 -0.83 -1.31
C LYS A 27 -19.23 -1.31 0.10
N THR A 28 -19.22 -0.43 1.10
CA THR A 28 -19.10 -0.81 2.52
C THR A 28 -20.22 -1.76 2.92
N LYS A 29 -21.47 -1.44 2.56
CA LYS A 29 -22.61 -2.32 2.85
C LYS A 29 -22.48 -3.69 2.19
N ALA A 30 -21.97 -3.77 0.96
CA ALA A 30 -21.74 -5.04 0.29
C ALA A 30 -20.68 -5.89 1.03
N LEU A 31 -19.59 -5.27 1.47
CA LEU A 31 -18.56 -5.94 2.26
C LEU A 31 -19.06 -6.38 3.64
N GLU A 32 -19.86 -5.55 4.31
CA GLU A 32 -20.54 -5.90 5.56
C GLU A 32 -21.50 -7.07 5.40
N ILE A 33 -22.29 -7.12 4.32
CA ILE A 33 -23.17 -8.25 4.02
C ILE A 33 -22.34 -9.53 3.82
N ALA A 34 -21.22 -9.46 3.09
CA ALA A 34 -20.32 -10.59 2.91
C ALA A 34 -19.78 -11.09 4.26
N TYR A 35 -19.35 -10.17 5.13
CA TYR A 35 -18.84 -10.46 6.46
C TYR A 35 -19.90 -11.09 7.38
N GLN A 36 -21.08 -10.46 7.49
CA GLN A 36 -22.17 -10.92 8.35
C GLN A 36 -22.71 -12.29 7.93
N SER A 37 -22.76 -12.56 6.62
CA SER A 37 -23.14 -13.87 6.08
C SER A 37 -21.99 -14.88 6.02
N LYS A 38 -20.77 -14.49 6.43
CA LYS A 38 -19.52 -15.27 6.32
C LYS A 38 -19.32 -15.85 4.91
N SER A 39 -19.77 -15.13 3.88
CA SER A 39 -19.81 -15.60 2.50
C SER A 39 -18.51 -15.27 1.76
N VAL A 40 -17.64 -16.27 1.62
CA VAL A 40 -16.40 -16.18 0.81
C VAL A 40 -16.71 -15.85 -0.66
N LYS A 41 -17.87 -16.30 -1.17
CA LYS A 41 -18.32 -15.95 -2.52
C LYS A 41 -18.57 -14.45 -2.66
N LEU A 42 -19.34 -13.85 -1.74
CA LEU A 42 -19.61 -12.40 -1.78
C LEU A 42 -18.34 -11.57 -1.55
N LEU A 43 -17.42 -12.05 -0.72
CA LEU A 43 -16.10 -11.42 -0.58
C LEU A 43 -15.30 -11.50 -1.89
N THR A 44 -15.31 -12.66 -2.56
CA THR A 44 -14.67 -12.82 -3.87
C THR A 44 -15.24 -11.82 -4.86
N ASP A 45 -16.56 -11.74 -4.99
CA ASP A 45 -17.24 -10.82 -5.91
C ASP A 45 -16.86 -9.35 -5.63
N PHE A 46 -16.78 -8.96 -4.34
CA PHE A 46 -16.34 -7.64 -3.94
C PHE A 46 -14.89 -7.33 -4.36
N LEU A 47 -13.96 -8.26 -4.12
CA LEU A 47 -12.54 -8.10 -4.46
C LEU A 47 -12.31 -8.15 -5.98
N GLU A 48 -13.09 -8.94 -6.71
CA GLU A 48 -13.07 -8.95 -8.18
C GLU A 48 -13.51 -7.62 -8.77
N ASP A 49 -14.55 -7.00 -8.20
CA ASP A 49 -14.98 -5.67 -8.63
C ASP A 49 -13.95 -4.59 -8.31
N TRP A 50 -13.23 -4.71 -7.18
CA TRP A 50 -12.08 -3.86 -6.88
C TRP A 50 -10.93 -4.09 -7.87
N HIS A 51 -10.60 -5.33 -8.19
CA HIS A 51 -9.58 -5.64 -9.17
C HIS A 51 -9.92 -5.06 -10.55
N LYS A 52 -11.16 -5.19 -11.02
CA LYS A 52 -11.61 -4.57 -12.28
C LYS A 52 -11.39 -3.05 -12.29
N ALA A 53 -11.74 -2.36 -11.21
CA ALA A 53 -11.50 -0.92 -11.08
C ALA A 53 -9.99 -0.59 -11.09
N SER A 54 -9.18 -1.42 -10.43
CA SER A 54 -7.72 -1.28 -10.41
C SER A 54 -7.11 -1.41 -11.81
N ILE A 55 -7.54 -2.41 -12.60
CA ILE A 55 -7.10 -2.59 -13.98
C ILE A 55 -7.52 -1.43 -14.89
N GLN A 56 -8.73 -0.91 -14.71
CA GLN A 56 -9.17 0.28 -15.47
C GLN A 56 -8.27 1.48 -15.19
N GLN A 57 -7.92 1.68 -13.92
CA GLN A 57 -7.03 2.76 -13.49
C GLN A 57 -5.60 2.60 -14.06
N LEU A 58 -5.05 1.37 -14.08
CA LEU A 58 -3.72 1.08 -14.65
C LEU A 58 -3.64 1.29 -16.17
N LYS A 59 -4.75 1.18 -16.89
CA LYS A 59 -4.81 1.42 -18.34
C LYS A 59 -4.82 2.91 -18.71
N ALA A 60 -5.08 3.79 -17.75
CA ALA A 60 -5.06 5.22 -18.01
C ALA A 60 -3.62 5.68 -18.30
N PRO A 61 -3.38 6.49 -19.36
CA PRO A 61 -2.05 7.00 -19.64
C PRO A 61 -1.52 7.80 -18.45
N GLN A 62 -0.40 7.37 -17.88
CA GLN A 62 0.31 8.12 -16.86
C GLN A 62 1.64 8.59 -17.41
N LYS A 63 1.77 9.90 -17.60
CA LYS A 63 3.07 10.49 -17.86
C LYS A 63 3.81 10.59 -16.53
N LYS A 64 4.78 9.71 -16.33
CA LYS A 64 5.67 9.73 -15.16
C LYS A 64 6.95 10.46 -15.53
N ASP A 65 7.39 11.35 -14.65
CA ASP A 65 8.74 11.93 -14.76
C ASP A 65 9.81 10.88 -14.39
N SER A 66 11.07 11.21 -14.63
CA SER A 66 12.19 10.30 -14.39
C SER A 66 12.36 9.91 -12.91
N LEU A 67 12.07 10.82 -11.98
CA LEU A 67 12.21 10.56 -10.55
C LEU A 67 11.10 9.61 -10.08
N THR A 68 9.87 9.85 -10.53
CA THR A 68 8.74 8.95 -10.31
C THR A 68 9.05 7.55 -10.83
N GLU A 69 9.59 7.41 -12.05
CA GLU A 69 9.99 6.09 -12.57
C GLU A 69 11.07 5.39 -11.72
N ILE A 70 12.03 6.14 -11.17
CA ILE A 70 13.03 5.60 -10.26
C ILE A 70 12.36 5.07 -8.99
N ILE A 71 11.48 5.84 -8.36
CA ILE A 71 10.73 5.44 -7.14
C ILE A 71 9.92 4.16 -7.40
N TYR A 72 9.23 4.09 -8.55
CA TYR A 72 8.51 2.89 -8.97
C TYR A 72 9.44 1.68 -9.12
N SER A 73 10.64 1.88 -9.69
CA SER A 73 11.61 0.80 -9.86
C SER A 73 12.21 0.31 -8.54
N ILE A 74 12.42 1.20 -7.57
CA ILE A 74 12.88 0.85 -6.22
C ILE A 74 11.82 0.00 -5.52
N HIS A 75 10.57 0.47 -5.51
CA HIS A 75 9.45 -0.27 -4.94
C HIS A 75 9.32 -1.66 -5.56
N ARG A 76 9.47 -1.81 -6.89
CA ARG A 76 9.44 -3.14 -7.54
C ARG A 76 10.57 -4.06 -7.09
N GLY A 77 11.76 -3.54 -6.80
CA GLY A 77 12.87 -4.35 -6.26
C GLY A 77 12.60 -4.82 -4.82
N LEU A 78 11.90 -3.99 -4.03
CA LEU A 78 11.59 -4.28 -2.64
C LEU A 78 10.31 -5.12 -2.45
N PHE A 79 9.26 -4.84 -3.20
CA PHE A 79 7.92 -5.37 -2.95
C PHE A 79 7.77 -6.80 -3.48
N ASP A 80 7.85 -7.77 -2.57
CA ASP A 80 7.45 -9.14 -2.82
C ASP A 80 6.80 -9.71 -1.53
N PRO A 81 5.46 -9.89 -1.50
CA PRO A 81 4.78 -10.44 -0.33
C PRO A 81 4.97 -11.95 -0.18
N PHE A 82 5.57 -12.62 -1.16
CA PHE A 82 5.75 -14.08 -1.18
C PHE A 82 7.21 -14.49 -0.95
N ASP A 83 8.17 -13.57 -1.10
CA ASP A 83 9.60 -13.82 -0.88
C ASP A 83 10.22 -12.78 0.07
N TYR A 84 10.46 -13.23 1.31
CA TYR A 84 11.17 -12.49 2.35
C TYR A 84 12.64 -12.87 2.50
N THR A 85 13.15 -13.82 1.71
CA THR A 85 14.54 -14.29 1.82
C THR A 85 15.55 -13.18 1.53
N LYS A 86 15.19 -12.24 0.66
CA LYS A 86 15.99 -11.08 0.28
C LYS A 86 16.30 -10.10 1.42
N PHE A 87 15.60 -10.21 2.55
CA PHE A 87 15.87 -9.38 3.72
C PHE A 87 17.01 -9.93 4.58
N GLY A 88 17.47 -11.17 4.34
CA GLY A 88 18.63 -11.77 5.02
C GLY A 88 18.34 -12.46 6.36
N TRP A 89 17.07 -12.51 6.77
CA TRP A 89 16.66 -13.08 8.06
C TRP A 89 16.07 -14.47 7.86
N VAL A 90 16.77 -15.49 8.38
CA VAL A 90 16.39 -16.92 8.25
C VAL A 90 14.96 -17.18 8.76
N GLU A 91 14.55 -16.48 9.82
CA GLU A 91 13.21 -16.59 10.39
C GLU A 91 12.10 -16.05 9.49
N TRP A 92 12.42 -15.20 8.52
CA TRP A 92 11.47 -14.58 7.61
C TRP A 92 11.35 -15.35 6.31
N GLY A 93 12.46 -15.93 5.81
CA GLY A 93 12.48 -16.74 4.59
C GLY A 93 11.58 -17.98 4.62
N ASN A 94 11.23 -18.48 5.82
CA ASN A 94 10.33 -19.62 5.99
C ASN A 94 8.86 -19.22 6.20
N ARG A 95 8.52 -17.92 6.22
CA ARG A 95 7.17 -17.48 6.52
C ARG A 95 6.28 -17.53 5.29
N THR A 96 5.12 -18.15 5.47
CA THR A 96 4.10 -18.39 4.43
C THR A 96 2.88 -17.48 4.64
N TRP A 97 3.07 -16.29 5.21
CA TRP A 97 1.99 -15.39 5.63
C TRP A 97 0.98 -15.07 4.52
N PHE A 98 1.48 -14.96 3.29
CA PHE A 98 0.68 -14.64 2.10
C PHE A 98 0.31 -15.89 1.28
N THR A 99 0.71 -17.08 1.70
CA THR A 99 0.33 -18.34 1.03
C THR A 99 -1.19 -18.49 1.03
N GLY A 100 -1.73 -18.77 -0.15
CA GLY A 100 -3.18 -18.88 -0.38
C GLY A 100 -3.89 -17.54 -0.61
N SER A 101 -3.20 -16.40 -0.51
CA SER A 101 -3.78 -15.12 -0.91
C SER A 101 -4.10 -15.13 -2.40
N ARG A 102 -5.33 -14.74 -2.75
CA ARG A 102 -5.77 -14.59 -4.15
C ARG A 102 -5.66 -13.16 -4.64
N PHE A 103 -5.56 -12.22 -3.71
CA PHE A 103 -5.41 -10.80 -3.96
C PHE A 103 -4.25 -10.23 -3.16
N ILE A 104 -3.68 -9.14 -3.66
CA ILE A 104 -2.73 -8.29 -2.93
C ILE A 104 -3.16 -6.84 -3.09
N LEU A 105 -2.87 -5.99 -2.11
CA LEU A 105 -3.26 -4.59 -2.09
C LEU A 105 -2.04 -3.69 -1.93
N ILE A 106 -1.82 -2.86 -2.94
CA ILE A 106 -0.69 -1.94 -3.03
C ILE A 106 -1.10 -0.57 -2.48
N GLN A 107 -0.22 0.04 -1.67
CA GLN A 107 -0.35 1.41 -1.20
C GLN A 107 -0.41 2.40 -2.38
N ASP A 108 -1.12 3.51 -2.22
CA ASP A 108 -1.34 4.50 -3.27
C ASP A 108 -0.42 5.71 -3.19
N MET A 109 0.47 5.74 -2.19
CA MET A 109 1.44 6.82 -2.03
C MET A 109 2.79 6.31 -1.52
N ILE A 110 3.86 6.96 -1.98
CA ILE A 110 5.23 6.70 -1.51
C ILE A 110 5.88 8.02 -1.09
N PRO A 111 6.05 8.27 0.22
CA PRO A 111 6.88 9.37 0.70
C PRO A 111 8.32 9.21 0.24
N TYR A 112 8.98 10.32 -0.09
CA TYR A 112 10.38 10.28 -0.52
C TYR A 112 11.16 11.55 -0.17
N ALA A 113 12.49 11.43 -0.21
CA ALA A 113 13.43 12.54 -0.17
C ALA A 113 14.60 12.26 -1.13
N THR A 114 15.28 13.32 -1.58
CA THR A 114 16.53 13.22 -2.34
C THR A 114 17.67 13.79 -1.52
N ARG A 115 18.70 12.99 -1.22
CA ARG A 115 19.85 13.38 -0.40
C ARG A 115 21.13 12.77 -0.97
N CYS A 116 22.20 13.56 -1.03
CA CYS A 116 23.48 13.14 -1.59
C CYS A 116 24.53 12.82 -0.52
N ASP A 117 24.20 13.06 0.75
CA ASP A 117 25.02 12.90 1.95
C ASP A 117 24.66 11.61 2.72
N ILE A 118 24.06 10.62 2.05
CA ILE A 118 23.78 9.33 2.68
C ILE A 118 25.12 8.69 3.06
N ASP A 119 25.38 8.60 4.37
CA ASP A 119 26.46 7.80 4.92
C ASP A 119 26.10 6.32 4.77
N ILE A 120 26.68 5.70 3.75
CA ILE A 120 26.43 4.30 3.39
C ILE A 120 27.09 3.36 4.42
N ASP A 121 28.10 3.85 5.15
CA ASP A 121 28.90 3.03 6.06
C ASP A 121 28.17 2.73 7.38
N SER A 122 27.00 3.35 7.63
CA SER A 122 26.19 3.08 8.82
C SER A 122 24.69 3.31 8.58
N LEU A 123 23.97 2.24 8.23
CA LEU A 123 22.50 2.24 8.26
C LEU A 123 21.92 2.54 9.66
N SER A 124 22.71 2.30 10.72
CA SER A 124 22.35 2.48 12.12
C SER A 124 22.53 3.91 12.64
N ASN A 125 23.19 4.80 11.87
CA ASN A 125 23.27 6.22 12.22
C ASN A 125 21.88 6.86 12.05
N HIS A 126 21.20 7.02 13.18
CA HIS A 126 19.82 7.50 13.34
C HIS A 126 19.59 8.90 12.75
N LEU A 127 19.37 8.98 11.45
CA LEU A 127 18.58 10.04 10.88
C LEU A 127 17.14 9.55 10.78
N ASP A 128 16.26 10.17 11.57
CA ASP A 128 14.85 10.23 11.23
C ASP A 128 14.77 10.95 9.88
N TYR A 129 14.67 10.18 8.81
CA TYR A 129 14.58 10.77 7.49
C TYR A 129 13.26 11.52 7.39
N VAL A 130 13.36 12.85 7.37
CA VAL A 130 12.23 13.69 7.00
C VAL A 130 12.01 13.52 5.50
N TYR A 131 10.96 12.80 5.13
CA TYR A 131 10.47 12.74 3.76
C TYR A 131 9.94 14.12 3.37
N THR A 132 10.46 14.66 2.28
CA THR A 132 10.18 16.04 1.87
C THR A 132 9.06 16.14 0.86
N ASP A 133 8.71 15.03 0.20
CA ASP A 133 7.68 14.99 -0.84
C ASP A 133 7.04 13.58 -0.90
N THR A 134 6.05 13.39 -1.77
CA THR A 134 5.29 12.14 -1.89
C THR A 134 4.85 11.90 -3.33
N VAL A 135 5.09 10.69 -3.83
CA VAL A 135 4.46 10.21 -5.07
C VAL A 135 3.03 9.81 -4.73
N PHE A 136 2.05 10.60 -5.15
CA PHE A 136 0.62 10.27 -5.06
C PHE A 136 0.15 9.44 -6.26
N ASN A 137 -0.98 8.75 -6.09
CA ASN A 137 -1.55 7.88 -7.13
C ASN A 137 -0.52 6.85 -7.61
N PHE A 138 0.22 6.27 -6.67
CA PHE A 138 1.20 5.23 -6.90
C PHE A 138 0.52 3.94 -7.37
N GLN A 139 0.81 3.55 -8.61
CA GLN A 139 0.10 2.48 -9.32
C GLN A 139 1.09 1.60 -10.08
N PRO A 140 1.95 0.85 -9.35
CA PRO A 140 2.98 0.05 -9.98
C PRO A 140 2.34 -1.14 -10.71
N ASP A 141 2.78 -1.41 -11.94
CA ASP A 141 2.38 -2.62 -12.67
C ASP A 141 3.19 -3.81 -12.14
N ILE A 142 2.74 -4.38 -11.02
CA ILE A 142 3.31 -5.57 -10.39
C ILE A 142 2.33 -6.72 -10.55
N LYS A 143 2.86 -7.88 -10.94
CA LYS A 143 2.11 -9.09 -11.21
C LYS A 143 2.79 -10.26 -10.51
N PHE A 144 1.97 -11.09 -9.88
CA PHE A 144 2.39 -12.37 -9.32
C PHE A 144 1.52 -13.46 -9.95
N GLU A 145 2.09 -14.62 -10.20
CA GLU A 145 1.36 -15.71 -10.82
C GLU A 145 0.19 -16.15 -9.95
N GLY A 146 -1.00 -16.26 -10.54
CA GLY A 146 -2.22 -16.69 -9.83
C GLY A 146 -2.82 -15.68 -8.84
N VAL A 147 -2.25 -14.48 -8.70
CA VAL A 147 -2.68 -13.47 -7.72
C VAL A 147 -3.08 -12.16 -8.40
N LYS A 148 -4.19 -11.58 -7.96
CA LYS A 148 -4.74 -10.34 -8.52
C LYS A 148 -4.31 -9.12 -7.72
N THR A 149 -3.79 -8.12 -8.42
CA THR A 149 -3.39 -6.84 -7.81
C THR A 149 -4.58 -5.91 -7.63
N LEU A 150 -4.71 -5.35 -6.43
CA LEU A 150 -5.64 -4.30 -6.05
C LEU A 150 -4.84 -3.02 -5.80
N LEU A 151 -5.35 -1.90 -6.31
CA LEU A 151 -4.82 -0.57 -6.01
C LEU A 151 -5.66 0.09 -4.92
N MET A 152 -5.04 0.78 -3.98
CA MET A 152 -5.75 1.54 -2.94
C MET A 152 -6.40 2.82 -3.52
N LEU A 153 -7.50 2.66 -4.28
CA LEU A 153 -8.25 3.77 -4.86
C LEU A 153 -9.11 4.49 -3.81
N ASP A 154 -9.37 5.78 -3.97
CA ASP A 154 -10.10 6.59 -2.97
C ASP A 154 -11.45 6.02 -2.53
N GLN A 155 -12.23 5.50 -3.48
CA GLN A 155 -13.52 4.88 -3.16
C GLN A 155 -13.37 3.64 -2.26
N TYR A 156 -12.24 2.93 -2.35
CA TYR A 156 -11.94 1.75 -1.54
C TYR A 156 -11.19 2.07 -0.25
N LYS A 157 -10.42 3.17 -0.19
CA LYS A 157 -9.91 3.72 1.09
C LYS A 157 -11.06 4.00 2.06
N CYS A 158 -12.11 4.65 1.56
CA CYS A 158 -13.30 4.93 2.34
C CYS A 158 -14.01 3.65 2.79
N VAL A 159 -14.08 2.62 1.92
CA VAL A 159 -14.66 1.32 2.28
C VAL A 159 -13.83 0.62 3.35
N ALA A 160 -12.51 0.54 3.18
CA ALA A 160 -11.59 -0.04 4.14
C ALA A 160 -11.73 0.62 5.51
N LYS A 161 -11.69 1.97 5.54
CA LYS A 161 -11.90 2.75 6.75
C LYS A 161 -13.24 2.43 7.40
N ASN A 162 -14.36 2.51 6.66
CA ASN A 162 -15.68 2.32 7.25
C ASN A 162 -15.97 0.87 7.67
N PHE A 163 -15.36 -0.12 7.02
CA PHE A 163 -15.53 -1.52 7.35
C PHE A 163 -14.74 -1.89 8.60
N ILE A 164 -13.48 -1.44 8.69
CA ILE A 164 -12.56 -1.79 9.76
C ILE A 164 -12.69 -0.90 11.01
N GLN A 165 -13.05 0.37 10.83
CA GLN A 165 -13.11 1.32 11.94
C GLN A 165 -14.10 0.87 13.01
N VAL A 166 -13.56 0.64 14.21
CA VAL A 166 -14.29 0.25 15.40
C VAL A 166 -14.19 1.36 16.44
N ASN A 167 -15.34 1.93 16.82
CA ASN A 167 -15.39 3.18 17.59
C ASN A 167 -15.21 3.01 19.12
N THR A 168 -14.91 1.81 19.64
CA THR A 168 -14.76 1.53 21.08
C THR A 168 -13.82 0.35 21.36
N PHE A 169 -13.23 0.30 22.57
CA PHE A 169 -12.33 -0.77 23.03
C PHE A 169 -12.98 -2.17 23.03
N GLU A 170 -14.28 -2.27 23.30
CA GLU A 170 -15.08 -3.51 23.25
C GLU A 170 -15.19 -4.12 21.83
N LYS A 171 -14.70 -3.43 20.80
CA LYS A 171 -14.79 -3.84 19.40
C LYS A 171 -13.45 -4.25 18.78
N GLU A 172 -12.39 -4.38 19.57
CA GLU A 172 -11.13 -4.98 19.12
C GLU A 172 -11.35 -6.40 18.58
N ILE A 173 -12.24 -7.18 19.20
CA ILE A 173 -12.62 -8.52 18.71
C ILE A 173 -13.27 -8.43 17.32
N GLU A 174 -14.21 -7.50 17.12
CA GLU A 174 -14.89 -7.31 15.82
C GLU A 174 -13.88 -6.94 14.71
N TYR A 175 -12.88 -6.11 15.03
CA TYR A 175 -11.80 -5.81 14.12
C TYR A 175 -11.06 -7.08 13.68
N TYR A 176 -10.63 -7.92 14.63
CA TYR A 176 -9.93 -9.17 14.30
C TYR A 176 -10.80 -10.11 13.49
N GLU A 177 -12.09 -10.23 13.80
CA GLU A 177 -13.01 -11.05 13.02
C GLU A 177 -13.17 -10.55 11.58
N LYS A 178 -13.30 -9.24 11.39
CA LYS A 178 -13.38 -8.62 10.04
C LYS A 178 -12.08 -8.77 9.27
N LYS A 179 -10.94 -8.56 9.93
CA LYS A 179 -9.61 -8.79 9.35
C LYS A 179 -9.43 -10.25 8.94
N ASN A 180 -9.72 -11.19 9.84
CA ASN A 180 -9.63 -12.62 9.56
C ASN A 180 -10.53 -13.05 8.41
N PHE A 181 -11.71 -12.43 8.28
CA PHE A 181 -12.59 -12.65 7.14
C PHE A 181 -11.95 -12.17 5.82
N LEU A 182 -11.35 -10.97 5.79
CA LEU A 182 -10.61 -10.48 4.61
C LEU A 182 -9.43 -11.38 4.27
N ASP A 183 -8.67 -11.81 5.28
CA ASP A 183 -7.48 -12.67 5.18
C ASP A 183 -7.78 -14.06 4.59
N THR A 184 -9.05 -14.41 4.38
CA THR A 184 -9.40 -15.61 3.61
C THR A 184 -8.97 -15.51 2.14
N LEU A 185 -8.93 -14.31 1.57
CA LEU A 185 -8.59 -14.08 0.16
C LEU A 185 -7.58 -12.95 -0.08
N LEU A 186 -7.51 -11.98 0.83
CA LEU A 186 -6.61 -10.84 0.81
C LEU A 186 -5.86 -10.82 2.14
N LYS A 187 -4.67 -11.43 2.17
CA LYS A 187 -3.83 -11.42 3.37
C LYS A 187 -3.36 -10.01 3.66
N THR A 188 -3.57 -9.58 4.89
CA THR A 188 -3.25 -8.25 5.40
C THR A 188 -2.49 -8.38 6.71
N THR A 189 -1.73 -7.37 7.05
CA THR A 189 -1.03 -7.30 8.32
C THR A 189 -1.70 -6.29 9.24
N MET A 190 -1.41 -6.38 10.52
CA MET A 190 -1.88 -5.38 11.48
C MET A 190 -1.03 -4.12 11.31
N ASP A 191 -1.68 -3.00 11.08
CA ASP A 191 -1.08 -1.69 11.31
C ASP A 191 -1.56 -1.17 12.67
N ARG A 192 -0.69 -0.49 13.42
CA ARG A 192 -1.01 0.08 14.75
C ARG A 192 -2.09 1.15 14.68
N ASP A 193 -2.29 1.76 13.52
CA ASP A 193 -3.33 2.77 13.31
C ASP A 193 -4.71 2.18 12.98
N TRP A 194 -4.88 0.85 12.99
CA TRP A 194 -6.15 0.13 12.77
C TRP A 194 -6.92 0.56 11.50
N SER A 195 -6.26 1.27 10.59
CA SER A 195 -6.91 2.07 9.54
C SER A 195 -6.49 1.69 8.12
N ALA A 196 -5.51 0.80 7.98
CA ALA A 196 -4.96 0.42 6.69
C ALA A 196 -5.02 -1.10 6.46
N ILE A 197 -5.82 -1.50 5.47
CA ILE A 197 -5.77 -2.83 4.84
C ILE A 197 -4.63 -2.78 3.84
N LEU A 198 -3.43 -3.26 4.18
CA LEU A 198 -2.29 -3.27 3.25
C LEU A 198 -1.64 -4.66 3.21
N THR A 199 -1.14 -5.02 2.03
CA THR A 199 -0.25 -6.17 1.83
C THR A 199 1.19 -5.69 2.02
N GLN A 200 1.99 -6.46 2.76
CA GLN A 200 3.37 -6.12 3.07
C GLN A 200 4.39 -6.77 2.13
N PRO A 201 5.61 -6.24 2.00
CA PRO A 201 6.16 -5.08 2.73
C PRO A 201 5.48 -3.77 2.35
N THR A 202 5.20 -2.91 3.34
CA THR A 202 4.65 -1.57 3.11
C THR A 202 5.79 -0.57 3.13
N VAL A 203 6.02 0.17 2.05
CA VAL A 203 7.06 1.21 2.00
C VAL A 203 6.63 2.41 2.82
N ILE A 204 7.38 2.75 3.86
CA ILE A 204 7.18 3.94 4.68
C ILE A 204 7.76 5.15 3.96
N GLY A 205 8.94 5.01 3.34
CA GLY A 205 9.48 6.02 2.46
C GLY A 205 10.84 5.67 1.87
N ILE A 206 11.26 6.50 0.91
CA ILE A 206 12.48 6.28 0.13
C ILE A 206 13.37 7.52 0.16
N VAL A 207 14.64 7.35 0.52
CA VAL A 207 15.67 8.38 0.39
C VAL A 207 16.58 8.03 -0.78
N LEU A 208 16.52 8.81 -1.86
CA LEU A 208 17.29 8.58 -3.07
C LEU A 208 18.61 9.37 -3.06
N CYS A 209 19.71 8.68 -3.33
CA CYS A 209 21.04 9.26 -3.56
C CYS A 209 21.53 8.97 -4.98
N ASN A 210 21.77 10.03 -5.75
CA ASN A 210 22.40 9.99 -7.07
C ASN A 210 21.76 8.98 -8.07
N ASN A 211 20.45 8.73 -7.97
CA ASN A 211 19.67 7.82 -8.83
C ASN A 211 20.15 6.35 -8.89
N ARG A 212 21.11 5.96 -8.05
CA ARG A 212 21.73 4.62 -8.08
C ARG A 212 21.82 3.96 -6.71
N LEU A 213 21.59 4.73 -5.66
CA LEU A 213 21.56 4.29 -4.28
C LEU A 213 20.29 4.81 -3.64
N ALA A 214 19.68 4.00 -2.79
CA ALA A 214 18.51 4.40 -2.04
C ALA A 214 18.55 3.76 -0.65
N ILE A 215 18.08 4.49 0.35
CA ILE A 215 17.64 3.90 1.61
C ILE A 215 16.12 3.79 1.54
N VAL A 216 15.61 2.63 1.89
CA VAL A 216 14.17 2.37 1.89
C VAL A 216 13.75 1.94 3.27
N ASP A 217 12.86 2.71 3.88
CA ASP A 217 12.20 2.34 5.12
C ASP A 217 10.85 1.69 4.79
N TYR A 218 10.56 0.57 5.42
CA TYR A 218 9.37 -0.22 5.16
C TYR A 218 8.96 -1.02 6.40
N GLN A 219 7.75 -1.56 6.39
CA GLN A 219 7.21 -2.36 7.48
C GLN A 219 6.94 -3.79 7.00
N ILE A 220 7.34 -4.76 7.82
CA ILE A 220 6.97 -6.17 7.72
C ILE A 220 6.50 -6.64 9.09
N ALA A 221 5.35 -7.30 9.15
CA ALA A 221 4.52 -7.51 10.31
C ALA A 221 4.43 -6.24 11.18
N SER A 222 4.86 -6.34 12.43
CA SER A 222 4.96 -5.26 13.41
C SER A 222 6.36 -4.63 13.47
N THR A 223 7.23 -4.94 12.51
CA THR A 223 8.65 -4.60 12.52
C THR A 223 8.95 -3.55 11.46
N GLY A 224 9.57 -2.45 11.88
CA GLY A 224 10.12 -1.45 10.97
C GLY A 224 11.45 -1.96 10.42
N MET A 225 11.70 -1.71 9.16
CA MET A 225 12.89 -2.17 8.46
C MET A 225 13.50 -1.03 7.67
N ARG A 226 14.82 -1.08 7.54
CA ARG A 226 15.59 -0.18 6.68
C ARG A 226 16.52 -0.97 5.82
N SER A 227 16.51 -0.73 4.51
CA SER A 227 17.42 -1.37 3.57
C SER A 227 18.19 -0.37 2.74
N LEU A 228 19.49 -0.63 2.57
CA LEU A 228 20.28 -0.04 1.51
C LEU A 228 19.99 -0.79 0.21
N MET A 229 19.50 -0.08 -0.80
CA MET A 229 19.29 -0.59 -2.14
C MET A 229 20.25 0.06 -3.13
N LYS A 230 20.73 -0.72 -4.09
CA LYS A 230 21.61 -0.25 -5.16
C LYS A 230 21.13 -0.72 -6.54
N LEU A 231 21.20 0.18 -7.51
CA LEU A 231 20.89 -0.11 -8.91
C LEU A 231 22.10 -0.77 -9.58
N GLU A 232 21.96 -2.06 -9.89
CA GLU A 232 22.97 -2.87 -10.55
C GLU A 232 22.32 -3.64 -11.70
N ASN A 233 22.95 -3.61 -12.88
CA ASN A 233 22.44 -4.28 -14.09
C ASN A 233 20.98 -3.92 -14.43
N GLY A 234 20.57 -2.69 -14.14
CA GLY A 234 19.21 -2.19 -14.40
C GLY A 234 18.16 -2.62 -13.38
N GLN A 235 18.55 -3.27 -12.28
CA GLN A 235 17.65 -3.71 -11.22
C GLN A 235 18.09 -3.20 -9.84
N TRP A 236 17.13 -2.83 -9.01
CA TRP A 236 17.39 -2.46 -7.62
C TRP A 236 17.52 -3.71 -6.76
N THR A 237 18.65 -3.84 -6.08
CA THR A 237 18.95 -4.98 -5.20
C THR A 237 19.20 -4.50 -3.78
N ILE A 238 18.72 -5.26 -2.79
CA ILE A 238 19.03 -5.03 -1.38
C ILE A 238 20.48 -5.44 -1.14
N LYS A 239 21.26 -4.56 -0.51
CA LYS A 239 22.66 -4.82 -0.13
C LYS A 239 22.80 -5.13 1.35
N GLU A 240 22.02 -4.43 2.16
CA GLU A 240 22.00 -4.59 3.60
C GLU A 240 20.60 -4.23 4.11
N SER A 241 20.17 -4.88 5.18
CA SER A 241 18.92 -4.59 5.88
C SER A 241 19.15 -4.61 7.37
N ILE A 242 18.56 -3.64 8.08
CA ILE A 242 18.52 -3.61 9.53
C ILE A 242 17.06 -3.54 10.02
N GLU A 243 16.84 -4.06 11.21
CA GLU A 243 15.59 -3.86 11.94
C GLU A 243 15.60 -2.48 12.62
N LEU A 244 14.50 -1.76 12.50
CA LEU A 244 14.22 -0.53 13.24
C LEU A 244 13.27 -0.86 14.39
N TRP A 245 13.61 -0.40 15.60
CA TRP A 245 12.66 -0.44 16.71
C TRP A 245 11.47 0.47 16.40
N ILE A 246 10.27 -0.10 16.24
CA ILE A 246 9.05 0.68 16.36
C ILE A 246 8.76 0.79 17.86
N ALA A 247 9.19 1.89 18.48
CA ALA A 247 8.81 2.21 19.87
C ALA A 247 7.28 2.12 20.01
N ASP A 248 6.81 1.43 21.04
CA ASP A 248 5.40 1.15 21.36
C ASP A 248 4.48 2.38 21.29
#